data_AF-A0A1S1YJK2-F1
#
_entry.id   AF-A0A1S1YJK2-F1
#
_cell.length_a   1.000
_cell.length_b   1.000
_cell.length_c   1.000
_cell.angle_alpha   90.00
_cell.angle_beta   90.00
_cell.angle_gamma   90.00
#
_symmetry.space_group_name_H-M   'P 1'
#
loop_
_entity.id
_entity.type
_entity.pdbx_description
1 polymer ?
#
loop_
_entity_poly.entity_id
_entity_poly.type
_entity_poly.pdbx_seq_one_letter_code
_entity_poly.pdbx_strand_id
1 'polypeptide(L)'
;MKKIDKKVADSYFREKTRNMIIYFAIGFLASFGVVFFAEPLSDISINGFPFHYFMGAQGAVLTFIILLFVNAKMGDAIDRKYGIDENKNEQISSGKVLDH
;
A
#
# COMPACT_ATOMS: atom_id res chain seq x y z
N MET A 1 -26.38 14.33 9.22
CA MET A 1 -25.30 13.34 9.03
C MET A 1 -25.85 11.95 9.31
N LYS A 2 -25.88 11.04 8.32
CA LYS A 2 -26.19 9.63 8.58
C LYS A 2 -25.12 9.11 9.54
N LYS A 3 -25.49 8.70 10.75
CA LYS A 3 -24.55 8.07 11.68
C LYS A 3 -24.15 6.74 11.06
N ILE A 4 -22.89 6.61 10.65
CA ILE A 4 -22.35 5.34 10.20
C ILE A 4 -22.45 4.37 11.38
N ASP A 5 -23.01 3.19 11.14
CA ASP A 5 -23.12 2.17 12.17
C ASP A 5 -21.71 1.84 12.70
N LYS A 6 -21.53 1.91 14.02
CA LYS A 6 -20.21 1.74 14.66
C LYS A 6 -19.56 0.42 14.27
N LYS A 7 -20.34 -0.65 14.10
CA LYS A 7 -19.84 -1.97 13.70
C LYS A 7 -19.28 -1.98 12.27
N VAL A 8 -19.89 -1.20 11.38
CA VAL A 8 -19.44 -1.04 9.98
C VAL A 8 -18.14 -0.24 9.95
N ALA A 9 -18.06 0.85 10.71
CA ALA A 9 -16.83 1.65 10.85
C ALA A 9 -15.67 0.82 11.43
N ASP A 10 -15.90 0.07 12.52
CA ASP A 10 -14.88 -0.78 13.14
C ASP A 10 -14.36 -1.86 12.18
N SER A 11 -15.24 -2.44 11.36
CA SER A 11 -14.86 -3.45 10.36
C SER A 11 -14.02 -2.82 9.24
N TYR A 12 -14.41 -1.64 8.76
CA TYR A 12 -13.67 -0.87 7.76
C TYR A 12 -12.24 -0.55 8.23
N PHE A 13 -12.10 0.00 9.42
CA PHE A 13 -10.78 0.31 9.98
C PHE A 13 -9.94 -0.94 10.18
N ARG A 14 -10.54 -2.03 10.66
CA ARG A 14 -9.83 -3.31 10.83
C ARG A 14 -9.27 -3.84 9.51
N GLU A 15 -10.01 -3.73 8.40
CA GLU A 15 -9.51 -4.16 7.09
C GLU A 15 -8.37 -3.27 6.58
N LYS A 16 -8.50 -1.94 6.72
CA LYS A 16 -7.40 -1.01 6.37
C LYS A 16 -6.15 -1.26 7.22
N THR A 17 -6.29 -1.47 8.53
CA THR A 17 -5.16 -1.80 9.42
C THR A 17 -4.51 -3.14 9.05
N ARG A 18 -5.29 -4.17 8.70
CA ARG A 18 -4.74 -5.46 8.27
C ARG A 18 -3.85 -5.30 7.03
N ASN A 19 -4.29 -4.50 6.07
CA ASN A 19 -3.49 -4.24 4.86
C ASN A 19 -2.21 -3.47 5.19
N MET A 20 -2.29 -2.49 6.09
CA MET A 20 -1.11 -1.75 6.54
C MET A 20 -0.06 -2.67 7.18
N ILE A 21 -0.49 -3.63 8.00
CA ILE A 21 0.42 -4.65 8.58
C ILE A 21 1.07 -5.49 7.49
N ILE A 22 0.31 -5.90 6.46
CA ILE A 22 0.85 -6.66 5.32
C ILE A 22 1.91 -5.84 4.57
N TYR A 23 1.69 -4.55 4.32
CA TYR A 23 2.68 -3.71 3.65
C TYR A 23 3.96 -3.56 4.47
N PHE A 24 3.85 -3.41 5.79
CA PHE A 24 5.02 -3.42 6.68
C PHE A 24 5.75 -4.76 6.66
N ALA A 25 5.02 -5.88 6.62
CA ALA A 25 5.63 -7.20 6.50
C ALA A 25 6.38 -7.36 5.17
N ILE A 26 5.80 -6.89 4.05
CA ILE A 26 6.48 -6.90 2.74
C ILE A 26 7.72 -6.00 2.77
N GLY A 27 7.61 -4.80 3.33
CA GLY A 27 8.76 -3.90 3.49
C GLY A 27 9.87 -4.51 4.35
N PHE A 28 9.50 -5.18 5.44
CA PHE A 28 10.45 -5.90 6.30
C PHE A 28 11.14 -7.04 5.52
N LEU A 29 10.40 -7.85 4.77
CA LEU A 29 10.95 -8.92 3.94
C LEU A 29 11.86 -8.39 2.83
N ALA A 30 11.51 -7.28 2.20
CA ALA A 30 12.32 -6.65 1.16
C ALA A 30 13.65 -6.11 1.73
N SER A 31 13.63 -5.55 2.93
CA SER A 31 14.84 -5.00 3.58
C SER A 31 15.71 -6.08 4.24
N PHE A 32 15.11 -7.00 5.00
CA PHE A 32 15.84 -7.99 5.80
C PHE A 32 15.91 -9.36 5.14
N GLY A 33 14.84 -9.80 4.46
CA GLY A 33 14.80 -11.09 3.80
C GLY A 33 15.82 -11.19 2.67
N VAL A 34 15.95 -10.14 1.84
CA VAL A 34 16.94 -10.13 0.75
C VAL A 34 18.38 -10.26 1.26
N VAL A 35 18.69 -9.60 2.38
CA VAL A 35 20.02 -9.66 3.00
C VAL A 35 20.24 -11.02 3.68
N PHE A 36 19.21 -11.58 4.31
CA PHE A 36 19.27 -12.90 4.95
C PHE A 36 19.55 -14.03 3.95
N PHE A 37 19.01 -13.92 2.73
CA PHE A 37 19.28 -14.86 1.63
C PHE A 37 20.42 -14.41 0.70
N ALA A 38 21.31 -13.52 1.16
CA ALA A 38 22.37 -12.96 0.30
C ALA A 38 23.33 -14.02 -0.26
N GLU A 39 23.65 -15.08 0.49
CA GLU A 39 24.52 -16.19 0.03
C GLU A 39 23.96 -16.87 -1.23
N PRO A 40 22.75 -17.48 -1.23
CA PRO A 40 22.19 -18.10 -2.43
C PRO A 40 21.82 -17.08 -3.52
N LEU A 41 21.55 -15.82 -3.17
CA LEU A 41 21.25 -14.77 -4.14
C LEU A 41 22.49 -14.16 -4.80
N SER A 42 23.70 -14.46 -4.33
CA SER A 42 24.95 -13.96 -4.90
C SER A 42 25.28 -14.59 -6.26
N ASP A 43 24.77 -15.79 -6.52
CA ASP A 43 24.92 -16.47 -7.82
C ASP A 43 24.14 -15.76 -8.94
N ILE A 44 23.13 -14.96 -8.57
CA ILE A 44 22.35 -14.16 -9.50
C ILE A 44 22.94 -12.75 -9.53
N SER A 45 23.55 -12.41 -10.65
CA SER A 45 24.06 -11.06 -10.90
C SER A 45 23.10 -10.31 -11.83
N ILE A 46 22.77 -9.08 -11.45
CA ILE A 46 22.03 -8.13 -12.29
C ILE A 46 23.00 -7.01 -12.66
N ASN A 47 23.18 -6.81 -13.96
CA ASN A 47 24.00 -5.71 -14.50
C ASN A 47 25.45 -5.69 -13.94
N GLY A 48 26.02 -6.88 -13.69
CA GLY A 48 27.39 -7.04 -13.16
C GLY A 48 27.52 -6.95 -11.64
N PHE A 49 26.44 -6.72 -10.90
CA PHE A 49 26.43 -6.69 -9.43
C PHE A 49 25.58 -7.82 -8.85
N PRO A 50 25.92 -8.36 -7.66
CA PRO A 50 25.09 -9.36 -7.02
C PRO A 50 23.68 -8.80 -6.74
N PHE A 51 22.66 -9.65 -6.90
CA PHE A 51 21.25 -9.25 -6.79
C PHE A 51 20.91 -8.51 -5.50
N HIS A 52 21.45 -8.97 -4.37
CA HIS A 52 21.20 -8.37 -3.05
C HIS A 52 21.68 -6.91 -2.96
N TYR A 53 22.78 -6.54 -3.64
CA TYR A 53 23.24 -5.15 -3.73
C TYR A 53 22.28 -4.30 -4.56
N PHE A 54 21.79 -4.82 -5.69
CA PHE A 54 20.80 -4.13 -6.52
C PHE A 54 19.50 -3.87 -5.74
N MET A 55 19.07 -4.85 -4.95
CA MET A 55 17.87 -4.71 -4.12
C MET A 55 18.03 -3.65 -3.02
N GLY A 56 19.22 -3.55 -2.40
CA GLY A 56 19.52 -2.49 -1.44
C GLY A 56 19.56 -1.09 -2.07
N ALA A 57 20.02 -0.97 -3.32
CA ALA A 57 20.16 0.31 -4.01
C ALA A 57 18.85 0.81 -4.65
N GLN A 58 18.16 -0.04 -5.42
CA GLN A 58 16.95 0.34 -6.18
C GLN A 58 15.74 -0.54 -5.86
N GLY A 59 15.95 -1.79 -5.47
CA GLY A 59 14.85 -2.71 -5.18
C GLY A 59 13.94 -2.23 -4.05
N ALA A 60 14.48 -1.60 -3.01
CA ALA A 60 13.69 -1.01 -1.94
C ALA A 60 12.74 0.10 -2.45
N VAL A 61 13.25 1.01 -3.28
CA VAL A 61 12.45 2.11 -3.87
C VAL A 61 11.38 1.55 -4.80
N LEU A 62 11.72 0.61 -5.68
CA LEU A 62 10.76 -0.05 -6.58
C LEU A 62 9.67 -0.80 -5.81
N THR A 63 10.05 -1.51 -4.74
CA THR A 63 9.09 -2.18 -3.85
C THR A 63 8.12 -1.19 -3.23
N PHE A 64 8.63 -0.03 -2.78
CA PHE A 64 7.80 1.02 -2.20
C PHE A 64 6.79 1.60 -3.20
N ILE A 65 7.23 1.85 -4.44
CA ILE A 65 6.36 2.32 -5.52
C ILE A 65 5.26 1.31 -5.82
N ILE A 66 5.60 0.02 -5.93
CA ILE A 66 4.62 -1.06 -6.14
C ILE A 66 3.61 -1.09 -4.99
N LEU A 67 4.09 -1.00 -3.75
CA LEU A 67 3.23 -0.98 -2.57
C LEU A 67 2.27 0.21 -2.57
N LEU A 68 2.68 1.39 -3.03
CA LEU A 68 1.79 2.55 -3.17
C LEU A 68 0.65 2.26 -4.14
N PHE A 69 0.94 1.73 -5.34
CA PHE A 69 -0.10 1.39 -6.31
C PHE A 69 -1.05 0.30 -5.80
N VAL A 70 -0.50 -0.73 -5.14
CA VAL A 70 -1.29 -1.81 -4.54
C VAL A 70 -2.16 -1.26 -3.41
N ASN A 71 -1.63 -0.35 -2.59
CA ASN A 71 -2.38 0.29 -1.52
C ASN A 71 -3.54 1.13 -2.05
N ALA A 72 -3.32 1.93 -3.09
CA ALA A 72 -4.39 2.70 -3.74
C ALA A 72 -5.49 1.77 -4.27
N LYS A 73 -5.14 0.79 -5.10
CA LYS A 73 -6.07 -0.21 -5.66
C LYS A 73 -6.88 -0.95 -4.59
N MET A 74 -6.22 -1.32 -3.49
CA MET A 74 -6.87 -2.05 -2.40
C MET A 74 -7.72 -1.12 -1.53
N GLY A 75 -7.31 0.14 -1.37
CA GLY A 75 -8.11 1.21 -0.76
C GLY A 75 -9.44 1.35 -1.47
N ASP A 76 -9.41 1.58 -2.79
CA ASP A 76 -10.60 1.72 -3.64
C ASP A 76 -11.54 0.51 -3.53
N ALA A 77 -10.96 -0.70 -3.44
CA ALA A 77 -11.73 -1.94 -3.30
C ALA A 77 -12.45 -2.02 -1.93
N ILE A 78 -11.77 -1.61 -0.85
CA ILE A 78 -12.38 -1.53 0.48
C ILE A 78 -13.45 -0.43 0.49
N ASP A 79 -13.14 0.76 -0.01
CA ASP A 79 -14.06 1.89 -0.01
C ASP A 79 -15.37 1.53 -0.76
N ARG A 80 -15.27 0.88 -1.93
CA ARG A 80 -16.42 0.28 -2.64
C ARG A 80 -17.18 -0.77 -1.84
N LYS A 81 -16.48 -1.68 -1.14
CA LYS A 81 -17.10 -2.75 -0.33
C LYS A 81 -17.96 -2.18 0.81
N TYR A 82 -17.54 -1.05 1.38
CA TYR A 82 -18.27 -0.37 2.45
C TYR A 82 -19.24 0.70 1.93
N GLY A 83 -19.44 0.79 0.60
CA GLY A 83 -20.38 1.73 -0.02
C GLY A 83 -19.98 3.19 0.11
N ILE A 84 -18.68 3.46 0.27
CA ILE A 84 -18.12 4.80 0.24
C ILE A 84 -18.04 5.19 -1.24
N ASP A 85 -18.89 6.13 -1.63
CA ASP A 85 -19.01 6.59 -3.02
C ASP A 85 -18.14 7.83 -3.21
N GLU A 86 -16.94 7.63 -3.75
CA GLU A 86 -15.94 8.67 -4.04
C GLU A 86 -16.56 9.86 -4.79
N ASN A 87 -17.42 9.57 -5.78
CA ASN A 87 -18.06 10.57 -6.63
C ASN A 87 -18.91 11.57 -5.83
N LYS A 88 -19.54 11.11 -4.75
CA LYS A 88 -20.32 11.97 -3.85
C LYS A 88 -19.42 12.89 -3.04
N ASN A 89 -18.27 12.41 -2.60
CA ASN A 89 -17.31 13.22 -1.86
C ASN A 89 -16.62 14.26 -2.76
N GLU A 90 -16.30 13.89 -4.00
CA GLU A 90 -15.73 14.81 -5.00
C GLU A 90 -16.70 15.94 -5.36
N GLN A 91 -17.98 15.63 -5.57
CA GLN A 91 -19.01 16.65 -5.83
C GLN A 91 -19.20 17.61 -4.65
N ILE A 92 -19.16 17.11 -3.41
CA ILE A 92 -19.25 17.95 -2.19
C ILE A 92 -18.01 18.85 -2.05
N SER A 93 -16.82 18.34 -2.40
CA SER A 93 -15.57 19.11 -2.33
C SER A 93 -15.49 20.18 -3.44
N SER A 94 -15.87 19.81 -4.68
CA SER A 94 -15.91 20.73 -5.82
C SER A 94 -17.02 21.78 -5.70
N GLY A 95 -18.17 21.44 -5.10
CA GLY A 95 -19.25 22.39 -4.86
C GLY A 95 -18.89 23.46 -3.82
N LYS A 96 -18.03 23.13 -2.85
CA LYS A 96 -17.61 24.05 -1.78
C LYS A 96 -16.52 25.05 -2.23
N VAL A 97 -15.75 24.73 -3.27
CA VAL A 97 -14.73 25.64 -3.85
C VAL A 97 -15.32 26.62 -4.87
N LEU A 98 -16.53 26.38 -5.37
CA LEU A 98 -17.24 27.30 -6.28
C LEU A 98 -18.11 28.33 -5.54
N ASP A 99 -18.30 28.17 -4.23
CA ASP A 99 -19.14 29.02 -3.36
C ASP A 99 -18.30 30.00 -2.51
N HIS A 100 -17.03 30.22 -2.91
CA HIS A 100 -16.09 31.16 -2.29
C HIS A 100 -15.65 32.26 -3.26
#